data_AF-A0AAN8SJE5-F1
#
_entry.id   AF-A0AAN8SJE5-F1
#
_cell.length_a   1.000
_cell.length_b   1.000
_cell.length_c   1.000
_cell.angle_alpha   90.00
_cell.angle_beta   90.00
_cell.angle_gamma   90.00
#
_symmetry.space_group_name_H-M   'P 1'
#
loop_
_entity.id
_entity.type
_entity.pdbx_description
1 polymer ?
#
loop_
_entity_poly.entity_id
_entity_poly.type
_entity_poly.pdbx_seq_one_letter_code
_entity_poly.pdbx_strand_id
1 'polypeptide(L)' 'MMGVAGVLGAALLCAIHGATVENTLFEDGDGANTFRAFNPTQAEETYSMVTANRFWSQIFGSV' A
#
# COMPACT_ATOMS: atom_id res chain seq x y z
N MET A 1 -16.10 12.46 21.46
CA MET A 1 -14.82 12.52 20.71
C MET A 1 -14.49 11.25 19.93
N MET A 2 -14.94 10.04 20.35
CA MET A 2 -14.64 8.79 19.64
C MET A 2 -15.14 8.74 18.18
N GLY A 3 -16.30 9.34 17.85
CA GLY A 3 -16.82 9.34 16.47
C GLY A 3 -15.92 10.05 15.46
N VAL A 4 -15.37 11.22 15.83
CA VAL A 4 -14.46 11.98 14.95
C VAL A 4 -13.13 11.26 14.79
N ALA A 5 -12.57 10.72 15.89
CA ALA A 5 -11.35 9.92 15.83
C ALA A 5 -11.52 8.68 14.93
N GLY A 6 -12.69 8.03 14.98
CA GLY A 6 -13.00 6.89 14.10
C GLY A 6 -13.04 7.27 12.63
N VAL A 7 -13.75 8.34 12.26
CA VAL A 7 -13.86 8.79 10.86
C VAL A 7 -12.51 9.23 10.31
N LEU A 8 -11.79 10.08 11.05
CA LEU A 8 -10.48 10.58 10.62
C LEU A 8 -9.43 9.47 10.61
N GLY A 9 -9.46 8.56 11.59
CA GLY A 9 -8.57 7.40 11.63
C GLY A 9 -8.79 6.45 10.46
N ALA A 10 -10.05 6.15 10.11
CA ALA A 10 -10.36 5.30 8.96
C ALA A 10 -9.94 5.95 7.63
N ALA A 11 -10.19 7.25 7.46
CA ALA A 11 -9.74 8.00 6.29
C ALA A 11 -8.21 8.01 6.16
N LEU A 12 -7.50 8.19 7.28
CA LEU A 12 -6.04 8.14 7.33
C LEU A 12 -5.51 6.75 6.94
N LEU A 13 -6.07 5.69 7.53
CA LEU A 13 -5.68 4.31 7.21
C LEU A 13 -5.95 3.97 5.75
N CYS A 14 -7.09 4.41 5.20
CA CYS A 14 -7.43 4.22 3.80
C CYS A 14 -6.39 4.87 2.88
N ALA A 15 -6.06 6.15 3.12
CA ALA A 15 -5.08 6.87 2.31
C ALA A 15 -3.68 6.27 2.42
N ILE A 16 -3.23 5.95 3.64
CA ILE A 16 -1.89 5.38 3.87
C ILE A 16 -1.78 3.98 3.22
N HIS A 17 -2.80 3.14 3.37
CA HIS A 17 -2.77 1.80 2.80
C HIS A 17 -2.72 1.85 1.27
N GLY A 18 -3.61 2.63 0.64
CA GLY A 18 -3.64 2.78 -0.82
C GLY A 18 -2.31 3.30 -1.37
N ALA A 19 -1.79 4.39 -0.80
CA ALA A 19 -0.53 4.97 -1.24
C ALA A 19 0.66 4.02 -1.03
N THR A 20 0.68 3.23 0.06
CA THR A 20 1.75 2.26 0.30
C THR A 20 1.76 1.18 -0.78
N VAL A 21 0.60 0.61 -1.10
CA VAL A 21 0.47 -0.42 -2.14
C VAL A 21 0.96 0.14 -3.47
N GLU A 22 0.45 1.30 -3.90
CA GLU A 22 0.81 1.91 -5.20
C GLU A 22 2.30 2.27 -5.32
N ASN A 23 2.96 2.62 -4.22
CA ASN A 23 4.39 2.99 -4.22
C ASN A 23 5.34 1.82 -3.94
N THR A 24 4.82 0.61 -3.75
CA THR A 24 5.64 -0.60 -3.55
C THR A 24 5.26 -1.73 -4.51
N LEU A 25 4.58 -1.39 -5.60
CA LEU A 25 4.27 -2.31 -6.69
C LEU A 25 5.55 -2.93 -7.27
N PHE A 26 5.45 -4.19 -7.67
CA PHE A 26 6.45 -4.78 -8.55
C PHE A 26 6.26 -4.26 -9.99
N GLU A 27 7.35 -4.20 -10.75
CA GLU A 27 7.30 -3.87 -12.18
C GLU A 27 6.91 -5.13 -12.98
N ASP A 28 5.62 -5.49 -12.92
CA ASP A 28 5.08 -6.71 -13.55
C ASP A 28 4.70 -6.53 -15.05
N GLY A 29 5.04 -5.38 -15.66
CA GLY A 29 4.82 -5.12 -17.08
C GLY A 29 5.55 -3.87 -17.58
N ASP A 30 5.67 -3.75 -18.90
CA ASP A 30 6.49 -2.70 -19.55
C ASP A 30 5.78 -1.33 -19.71
N GLY A 31 4.54 -1.23 -19.25
CA GLY A 31 3.73 -0.02 -19.39
C GLY A 31 4.07 1.03 -18.34
N ALA A 32 4.18 2.29 -18.75
CA ALA A 32 4.30 3.41 -17.79
C ALA A 32 3.05 3.55 -16.86
N ASN A 33 1.90 3.03 -17.30
CA ASN A 33 0.72 2.87 -16.46
C ASN A 33 0.68 1.43 -15.92
N THR A 34 0.73 1.30 -14.60
CA THR A 34 0.90 0.02 -13.90
C THR A 34 -0.41 -0.75 -13.71
N PHE A 35 -1.59 -0.15 -13.89
CA PHE A 35 -2.88 -0.84 -13.66
C PHE A 35 -3.09 -2.07 -14.54
N ARG A 36 -2.48 -2.10 -15.73
CA ARG A 36 -2.60 -3.22 -16.68
C ARG A 36 -1.71 -4.41 -16.34
N ALA A 37 -0.77 -4.24 -15.42
CA ALA A 37 0.18 -5.28 -15.03
C ALA A 37 -0.41 -6.25 -13.99
N PHE A 38 -1.58 -5.95 -13.42
CA PHE A 38 -2.26 -6.82 -12.47
C PHE A 38 -3.25 -7.78 -13.15
N ASN A 39 -3.25 -9.04 -12.73
CA ASN A 39 -4.25 -10.05 -13.12
C ASN A 39 -5.00 -10.55 -11.87
N PRO A 40 -6.35 -10.49 -11.82
CA PRO A 40 -7.14 -10.98 -10.69
C PRO A 40 -6.90 -12.44 -10.28
N THR A 41 -6.38 -13.28 -11.17
CA THR A 41 -6.10 -14.70 -10.89
C THR A 41 -4.62 -15.01 -10.72
N GLN A 42 -3.73 -14.01 -10.65
CA GLN A 42 -2.31 -14.26 -10.37
C GLN A 42 -2.12 -14.83 -8.96
N ALA A 43 -1.08 -15.65 -8.77
CA ALA A 43 -0.78 -16.24 -7.46
C ALA A 43 0.10 -15.32 -6.61
N GLU A 44 0.93 -14.52 -7.28
CA GLU A 44 1.92 -13.63 -6.68
C GLU A 44 1.28 -12.34 -6.13
N GLU A 45 1.82 -11.84 -5.03
CA GLU A 45 1.47 -10.50 -4.52
C GLU A 45 1.93 -9.41 -5.51
N THR A 46 1.09 -8.38 -5.72
CA THR A 46 1.37 -7.29 -6.68
C THR A 46 2.26 -6.18 -6.10
N TYR A 47 2.49 -6.19 -4.79
CA TYR A 47 3.34 -5.22 -4.09
C TYR A 47 4.22 -5.92 -3.06
N SER A 48 5.34 -5.28 -2.70
CA SER A 48 6.31 -5.84 -1.77
C SER A 48 5.97 -5.50 -0.32
N MET A 49 5.40 -6.45 0.42
CA MET A 49 5.14 -6.30 1.87
C MET A 49 6.43 -6.04 2.66
N VAL A 50 7.54 -6.67 2.25
CA VAL A 50 8.85 -6.49 2.89
C VAL A 50 9.36 -5.06 2.74
N THR A 51 9.26 -4.49 1.54
CA THR A 51 9.69 -3.13 1.25
C THR A 51 8.80 -2.12 1.98
N ALA A 52 7.48 -2.32 1.92
CA ALA A 52 6.51 -1.51 2.66
C ALA A 52 6.81 -1.53 4.17
N ASN A 53 6.99 -2.71 4.76
CA ASN A 53 7.28 -2.85 6.18
C ASN A 53 8.58 -2.15 6.57
N ARG A 54 9.64 -2.30 5.76
CA ARG A 54 10.92 -1.63 6.02
C ARG A 54 10.78 -0.12 5.96
N PHE A 55 10.07 0.42 4.96
CA PHE A 55 9.79 1.84 4.84
C PHE A 55 9.07 2.37 6.09
N TRP A 56 7.94 1.76 6.47
CA TRP A 56 7.17 2.20 7.64
C TRP A 56 7.94 2.05 8.95
N SER A 57 8.68 0.94 9.12
CA SER A 57 9.53 0.72 10.30
C SER A 57 10.61 1.80 10.46
N GLN A 58 11.12 2.34 9.35
CA GLN A 58 12.11 3.41 9.37
C GLN A 58 11.51 4.80 9.60
N ILE A 59 10.33 5.08 9.03
CA ILE A 59 9.70 6.41 9.10
C ILE A 59 8.93 6.62 10.41
N PHE A 60 8.17 5.63 10.86
CA PHE A 60 7.29 5.74 12.03
C PHE A 60 7.76 4.89 13.23
N GLY A 61 8.90 4.20 13.09
CA GLY A 61 9.42 3.27 14.09
C GLY A 61 8.86 1.85 13.92
N SER A 62 9.52 0.87 14.53
CA SER A 62 8.96 -0.48 14.64
C SER A 62 7.72 -0.43 15.54
N VAL A 63 6.58 -0.89 15.02
CA VAL A 63 5.41 -1.22 15.85
C VAL A 63 5.74 -2.40 16.75
#